data_AF-A0A2V5LTT3-F1
#
_entry.id   AF-A0A2V5LTT3-F1
#
_cell.length_a   1.000
_cell.length_b   1.000
_cell.length_c   1.000
_cell.angle_alpha   90.00
_cell.angle_beta   90.00
_cell.angle_gamma   90.00
#
_symmetry.space_group_name_H-M   'P 1'
#
loop_
_entity.id
_entity.type
_entity.pdbx_description
1 polymer ?
#
loop_
_entity_poly.entity_id
_entity_poly.type
_entity_poly.pdbx_seq_one_letter_code
_entity_poly.pdbx_strand_id
1 'polypeptide(L)' 'YEADAFAYVTTGEAQPLIQALRKLSQKNLSNLTPHPIYSAFYYSHPTLLERERALRTAT' A
#
# COMPACT_ATOMS: atom_id res chain seq x y z
N TYR A 1 4.45 1.13 -6.78
CA TYR A 1 5.19 -0.05 -6.28
C TYR A 1 6.66 0.25 -6.04
N GLU A 2 7.37 0.85 -7.00
CA GLU A 2 8.83 1.10 -6.91
C GLU A 2 9.24 1.86 -5.63
N ALA A 3 8.49 2.89 -5.24
CA ALA A 3 8.77 3.65 -4.01
C ALA A 3 8.64 2.80 -2.74
N ASP A 4 7.65 1.90 -2.67
CA ASP A 4 7.46 1.02 -1.52
C ASP A 4 8.58 -0.03 -1.44
N ALA A 5 9.04 -0.53 -2.61
CA ALA A 5 10.17 -1.43 -2.69
C ALA A 5 11.48 -0.75 -2.27
N PHE A 6 11.72 0.48 -2.73
CA PHE A 6 12.87 1.27 -2.31
C PHE A 6 12.87 1.53 -0.81
N ALA A 7 11.71 1.93 -0.25
CA ALA A 7 11.56 2.12 1.18
C ALA A 7 11.89 0.83 1.96
N TYR A 8 11.35 -0.31 1.52
CA TYR A 8 11.65 -1.61 2.12
C TYR A 8 13.14 -1.95 2.07
N VAL A 9 13.78 -1.81 0.90
CA VAL A 9 15.23 -2.08 0.74
C VAL A 9 16.08 -1.18 1.63
N THR A 10 15.66 0.07 1.81
CA THR A 10 16.41 1.08 2.59
C THR A 10 16.26 0.88 4.09
N THR A 11 15.06 0.51 4.56
CA THR A 11 14.78 0.33 6.00
C THR A 11 15.01 -1.08 6.49
N GLY A 12 15.07 -2.07 5.58
CA GLY A 12 15.18 -3.50 5.91
C GLY A 12 13.93 -4.10 6.56
N GLU A 13 12.87 -3.31 6.75
CA GLU A 13 11.66 -3.73 7.47
C GLU A 13 10.38 -3.26 6.76
N ALA A 14 9.49 -4.22 6.45
CA ALA A 14 8.19 -3.94 5.83
C ALA A 14 7.09 -3.56 6.85
N GLN A 15 7.20 -4.04 8.11
CA GLN A 15 6.14 -3.88 9.12
C GLN A 15 5.84 -2.42 9.50
N PRO A 16 6.85 -1.56 9.77
CA PRO A 16 6.58 -0.15 10.09
C PRO A 16 5.87 0.58 8.94
N LEU A 17 6.25 0.29 7.70
CA LEU A 17 5.63 0.86 6.50
C LEU A 17 4.17 0.43 6.35
N ILE A 18 3.87 -0.87 6.51
CA ILE A 18 2.50 -1.40 6.47
C ILE A 18 1.62 -0.73 7.55
N GLN A 19 2.14 -0.58 8.78
CA GLN A 19 1.41 0.07 9.85
C GLN A 19 1.14 1.55 9.57
N ALA A 20 2.11 2.27 9.02
CA ALA A 20 1.94 3.67 8.62
C ALA A 20 0.86 3.82 7.55
N LEU A 21 0.88 2.95 6.53
CA LEU A 21 -0.12 2.95 5.45
C LEU A 21 -1.53 2.66 5.98
N ARG A 22 -1.68 1.70 6.90
CA ARG A 22 -2.97 1.40 7.55
C ARG A 22 -3.49 2.59 8.38
N LYS A 23 -2.63 3.21 9.19
CA LYS A 23 -2.98 4.41 9.97
C LYS A 23 -3.41 5.57 9.08
N LEU A 24 -2.71 5.78 7.96
CA LEU A 24 -3.05 6.82 7.00
C LEU A 24 -4.42 6.57 6.36
N SER A 25 -4.69 5.36 5.89
CA SER A 25 -6.00 5.01 5.33
C SER A 25 -7.12 5.11 6.35
N GLN A 26 -6.88 4.73 7.61
CA GLN A 26 -7.86 4.87 8.68
C GLN A 26 -8.19 6.35 8.94
N LYS A 27 -7.17 7.22 9.03
CA LYS A 27 -7.38 8.66 9.26
C LYS A 27 -8.07 9.37 8.11
N ASN A 28 -7.79 8.94 6.88
CA ASN A 28 -8.38 9.52 5.68
C ASN A 28 -9.72 8.89 5.29
N LEU A 29 -10.24 7.93 6.07
CA LEU A 29 -11.46 7.18 5.77
C LEU A 29 -11.45 6.62 4.33
N SER A 30 -10.26 6.18 3.88
CA SER A 30 -10.06 5.72 2.51
C SER A 30 -10.90 4.49 2.22
N ASN A 31 -11.41 4.37 0.99
CA ASN A 31 -12.08 3.16 0.54
C ASN A 31 -11.09 1.98 0.53
N LEU A 32 -11.32 1.00 1.40
CA LEU A 32 -10.46 -0.17 1.56
C LEU A 32 -10.67 -1.23 0.49
N THR A 33 -11.83 -1.23 -0.15
CA THR A 33 -12.24 -2.24 -1.16
C THR A 33 -12.90 -1.56 -2.35
N PRO A 34 -12.15 -0.71 -3.10
CA PRO A 34 -12.66 -0.17 -4.35
C PRO A 34 -12.83 -1.29 -5.39
N HIS A 35 -13.80 -1.11 -6.29
CA HIS A 35 -14.00 -2.06 -7.37
C HIS A 35 -12.75 -2.10 -8.28
N PRO A 36 -12.24 -3.29 -8.69
CA PRO A 36 -10.95 -3.40 -9.38
C PRO A 36 -10.83 -2.55 -10.66
N ILE A 37 -11.89 -2.52 -11.48
CA ILE A 37 -11.93 -1.72 -12.71
C ILE A 37 -11.93 -0.21 -12.39
N TYR A 38 -12.61 0.18 -11.32
CA TYR A 38 -12.70 1.57 -10.90
C TYR A 38 -11.34 2.04 -10.39
N SER A 39 -10.67 1.27 -9.52
CA SER A 39 -9.34 1.62 -9.05
C SER A 39 -8.30 1.64 -10.17
N ALA A 40 -8.36 0.69 -11.11
CA ALA A 40 -7.45 0.64 -12.24
C ALA A 40 -7.53 1.89 -13.15
N PHE A 41 -8.71 2.51 -13.25
CA PHE A 41 -8.92 3.70 -14.08
C PHE A 41 -8.76 5.02 -13.32
N TYR A 42 -9.31 5.11 -12.11
CA TYR A 42 -9.42 6.37 -11.37
C TYR A 42 -8.35 6.58 -10.32
N TYR A 43 -7.73 5.51 -9.79
CA TYR A 43 -6.73 5.68 -8.74
C TYR A 43 -5.35 5.76 -9.37
N SER A 44 -4.65 6.86 -9.13
CA SER A 44 -3.26 7.04 -9.57
C SER A 44 -2.30 6.06 -8.88
N HIS A 45 -2.73 5.43 -7.78
CA HIS A 45 -1.93 4.54 -6.97
C HIS A 45 -2.67 3.23 -6.68
N PRO A 46 -1.95 2.11 -6.55
CA PRO A 46 -2.53 0.84 -6.14
C PRO A 46 -3.22 0.96 -4.79
N THR A 47 -4.22 0.11 -4.57
CA THR A 47 -4.97 0.05 -3.32
C THR A 47 -4.07 -0.31 -2.15
N LEU A 48 -4.51 0.02 -0.93
CA LEU A 48 -3.79 -0.35 0.29
C LEU A 48 -3.50 -1.86 0.35
N LEU A 49 -4.49 -2.68 -0.01
CA LEU A 49 -4.38 -4.14 0.03
C LEU A 49 -3.32 -4.66 -0.96
N GLU A 50 -3.24 -4.08 -2.15
CA GLU A 50 -2.23 -4.46 -3.15
C GLU A 50 -0.82 -4.08 -2.70
N ARG A 51 -0.66 -2.88 -2.11
CA ARG A 51 0.63 -2.43 -1.56
C ARG A 51 1.08 -3.29 -0.38
N GLU A 52 0.16 -3.62 0.52
CA GLU A 52 0.46 -4.49 1.66
C GLU A 52 0.86 -5.90 1.20
N ARG A 53 0.17 -6.48 0.21
CA ARG A 53 0.55 -7.78 -0.35
C ARG A 53 1.94 -7.74 -0.97
N ALA A 54 2.23 -6.73 -1.80
CA ALA A 54 3.54 -6.59 -2.42
C ALA A 54 4.68 -6.50 -1.37
N LEU A 55 4.47 -5.76 -0.28
CA LEU A 55 5.43 -5.65 0.82
C LEU A 55 5.60 -6.95 1.62
N ARG A 56 4.54 -7.75 1.78
CA ARG A 56 4.59 -9.05 2.46
C ARG A 56 5.24 -10.15 1.61
N THR A 57 5.17 -10.06 0.29
CA THR A 57 5.83 -11.02 -0.61
C THR A 57 7.31 -10.67 -0.85
N ALA A 58 7.71 -9.41 -0.60
CA ALA A 58 9.10 -8.98 -0.68
C ALA A 58 9.95 -9.37 0.55
N THR A 59 9.32 -9.79 1.65
CA THR A 59 9.92 -10.49 2.80
C THR A 59 10.11 -11.97 2.52
#